data_AF-A0A7C9RK92-F1
#
_entry.id   AF-A0A7C9RK92-F1
#
_cell.length_a   1.000
_cell.length_b   1.000
_cell.length_c   1.000
_cell.angle_alpha   90.00
_cell.angle_beta   90.00
_cell.angle_gamma   90.00
#
_symmetry.space_group_name_H-M   'P 1'
#
loop_
_entity.id
_entity.type
_entity.pdbx_description
1 polymer ?
#
loop_
_entity_poly.entity_id
_entity_poly.type
_entity_poly.pdbx_seq_one_letter_code
_entity_poly.pdbx_strand_id
1 'polypeptide(L)'
;MHIVCPHCTTSYAVDPANFSAAGRRVRCARCQEVWLAVPQELASAISGYDVEDAPPQDGFGAQDGGSGDWQRGGVPHVESPSISGEWSEPPAAQQAVEADWTALAQQEAMTDARPAKPSRFGKLGSSVAPFLKSANWAKALPGVLTLPTACMALGAVVFALLAWRADVVRAMPQTAAFFKMIGMGVNLRGLAFEDLKISTETVNNKTVLLIEGAIIDVARRSVEIPRLRFIVRDANGADIYAWNAVLEQPVLNPGERAWFKTRLASPPAEGREIAVRFFHKRDIATGGT
;
A
#
# COMPACT_ATOMS: atom_id res chain seq x y z
N MET A 1 -3.66 13.06 32.96
CA MET A 1 -2.84 13.15 31.73
C MET A 1 -3.37 12.16 30.69
N HIS A 2 -3.05 12.36 29.41
CA HIS A 2 -3.44 11.42 28.35
C HIS A 2 -2.22 10.67 27.83
N ILE A 3 -2.35 9.35 27.72
CA ILE A 3 -1.35 8.50 27.07
C ILE A 3 -1.96 7.89 25.81
N VAL A 4 -1.16 7.77 24.75
CA VAL A 4 -1.61 7.24 23.46
C VAL A 4 -0.84 5.97 23.16
N CYS A 5 -1.57 4.89 22.82
CA CYS A 5 -0.94 3.64 22.40
C CYS A 5 -0.22 3.83 21.04
N PRO A 6 1.07 3.47 20.92
CA PRO A 6 1.83 3.63 19.67
C PRO A 6 1.32 2.73 18.53
N HIS A 7 0.68 1.61 18.86
CA HIS A 7 0.22 0.63 17.87
C HIS A 7 -1.18 0.94 17.30
N CYS A 8 -2.19 1.16 18.17
CA CYS A 8 -3.59 1.37 17.74
C CYS A 8 -4.13 2.79 17.94
N THR A 9 -3.31 3.73 18.42
CA THR A 9 -3.68 5.16 18.60
C THR A 9 -4.91 5.37 19.50
N THR A 10 -5.21 4.42 20.39
CA THR A 10 -6.26 4.60 21.41
C THR A 10 -5.72 5.49 22.52
N SER A 11 -6.44 6.56 22.85
CA SER A 11 -6.12 7.47 23.95
C SER A 11 -6.75 6.97 25.25
N TYR A 12 -5.99 7.05 26.34
CA TYR A 12 -6.45 6.71 27.68
C TYR A 12 -6.24 7.92 28.59
N ALA A 13 -7.29 8.29 29.34
CA ALA A 13 -7.17 9.23 30.44
C ALA A 13 -6.64 8.46 31.66
N VAL A 14 -5.48 8.86 32.17
CA VAL A 14 -4.83 8.21 33.31
C VAL A 14 -4.47 9.23 34.37
N ASP A 15 -4.53 8.80 35.62
CA ASP A 15 -4.15 9.60 36.78
C ASP A 15 -2.62 9.75 36.83
N PRO A 16 -2.07 10.98 36.81
CA PRO A 16 -0.63 11.22 36.85
C PRO A 16 0.04 10.69 38.13
N ALA A 17 -0.67 10.55 39.26
CA ALA A 17 -0.10 10.02 40.49
C ALA A 17 0.39 8.56 40.37
N ASN A 18 -0.06 7.84 39.33
CA ASN A 18 0.31 6.46 39.06
C ASN A 18 1.60 6.31 38.23
N PHE A 19 2.21 7.42 37.79
CA PHE A 19 3.41 7.43 36.95
C PHE A 19 4.58 8.07 37.70
N SER A 20 5.67 7.33 37.84
CA SER A 20 6.93 7.89 38.35
C SER A 20 7.67 8.68 37.26
N ALA A 21 8.65 9.50 37.65
CA ALA A 21 9.49 10.25 36.71
C ALA A 21 10.23 9.36 35.68
N ALA A 22 10.45 8.07 35.97
CA ALA A 22 11.03 7.10 35.04
C ALA A 22 10.02 6.49 34.04
N GLY A 23 8.75 6.90 34.11
CA GLY A 23 7.65 6.28 33.37
C GLY A 23 7.13 4.99 34.02
N ARG A 24 6.05 4.43 33.45
CA ARG A 24 5.46 3.16 33.88
C ARG A 24 5.13 2.30 32.67
N ARG A 25 5.38 0.99 32.76
CA ARG A 25 4.95 0.02 31.73
C ARG A 25 3.44 -0.15 31.79
N VAL A 26 2.79 0.10 30.66
CA VAL A 26 1.33 0.02 30.50
C VAL A 26 1.00 -0.92 29.33
N ARG A 27 -0.14 -1.61 29.42
CA ARG A 27 -0.65 -2.50 28.36
C ARG A 27 -1.89 -1.88 27.72
N CYS A 28 -1.97 -1.90 26.39
CA CYS A 28 -3.16 -1.44 25.67
C CYS A 28 -4.32 -2.42 25.86
N ALA A 29 -5.49 -1.94 26.27
CA ALA A 29 -6.69 -2.80 26.36
C ALA A 29 -7.22 -3.25 24.98
N ARG A 30 -6.90 -2.51 23.90
CA ARG A 30 -7.41 -2.79 22.54
C ARG A 30 -6.51 -3.72 21.73
N CYS A 31 -5.19 -3.51 21.75
CA CYS A 31 -4.24 -4.28 20.94
C CYS A 31 -3.20 -5.07 21.76
N GLN A 32 -3.26 -5.00 23.09
CA GLN A 32 -2.37 -5.70 24.02
C GLN A 32 -0.88 -5.34 23.96
N GLU A 33 -0.50 -4.35 23.15
CA GLU A 33 0.87 -3.82 23.11
C GLU A 33 1.30 -3.26 24.48
N VAL A 34 2.54 -3.56 24.89
CA VAL A 34 3.10 -3.13 26.18
C VAL A 34 4.19 -2.11 25.92
N TRP A 35 4.01 -0.87 26.38
CA TRP A 35 5.00 0.20 26.21
C TRP A 35 5.25 0.96 27.51
N LEU A 36 6.35 1.71 27.55
CA LEU A 36 6.67 2.61 28.65
C LEU A 36 6.02 3.97 28.39
N ALA A 37 5.06 4.36 29.22
CA ALA A 37 4.47 5.69 29.17
C ALA A 37 5.22 6.61 30.16
N VAL A 38 5.83 7.66 29.63
CA VAL A 38 6.48 8.75 30.38
C VAL A 38 5.56 9.98 30.40
N PRO A 39 5.50 10.74 31.50
CA PRO A 39 4.76 12.00 31.55
C PRO A 39 5.33 12.97 30.51
N GLN A 40 4.45 13.65 29.76
CA GLN A 40 4.82 14.58 28.69
C GLN A 40 5.79 15.68 29.15
N GLU A 41 5.73 16.09 30.43
CA GLU A 41 6.61 17.12 31.00
C GLU A 41 8.10 16.72 30.98
N LEU A 42 8.44 15.42 31.11
CA LEU A 42 9.81 14.93 30.95
C LEU A 42 10.21 14.73 29.49
N ALA A 43 9.25 14.40 28.61
CA ALA A 43 9.53 14.29 27.18
C ALA A 43 9.91 15.67 26.59
N SER A 44 9.23 16.73 27.05
CA SER A 44 9.57 18.11 26.70
C SER A 44 10.89 18.57 27.32
N ALA A 45 11.23 18.12 28.53
CA ALA A 45 12.49 18.45 29.20
C ALA A 45 13.73 17.80 28.55
N ILE A 46 13.56 16.71 27.81
CA ILE A 46 14.65 16.05 27.06
C ILE A 46 14.80 16.65 25.65
N SER A 47 13.76 17.33 25.13
CA SER A 47 13.77 17.96 23.80
C SER A 47 13.89 19.49 23.81
N GLY A 48 13.89 20.14 24.98
CA GLY A 48 14.01 21.59 25.13
C GLY A 48 15.36 22.00 25.72
N TYR A 49 16.41 22.05 24.89
CA TYR A 49 17.51 22.98 25.14
C TYR A 49 17.09 24.34 24.58
N ASP A 50 16.20 25.02 25.30
CA ASP A 50 15.98 26.46 25.17
C ASP A 50 16.87 27.14 26.22
N VAL A 51 17.92 27.83 25.75
CA VAL A 51 18.72 28.73 26.57
C VAL A 51 17.92 30.02 26.66
N GLU A 52 17.04 30.09 27.66
CA GLU A 52 16.33 31.31 28.00
C GLU A 52 17.15 32.16 28.98
N ASP A 53 17.32 33.41 28.58
CA ASP A 53 17.90 34.56 29.27
C ASP A 53 17.45 34.68 30.75
N ALA A 54 18.40 34.83 31.69
CA ALA A 54 18.13 35.36 33.03
C ALA A 54 19.41 35.97 33.66
N PRO A 55 19.43 37.28 33.99
CA PRO A 55 20.55 37.93 34.67
C PRO A 55 20.40 37.88 36.21
N PRO A 56 21.50 37.90 36.98
CA PRO A 56 21.60 38.97 37.99
C PRO A 56 23.04 39.47 38.30
N GLN A 57 23.17 40.80 38.24
CA GLN A 57 23.76 41.75 39.22
C GLN A 57 25.11 41.43 39.93
N ASP A 58 26.11 42.26 39.56
CA ASP A 58 26.86 43.23 40.38
C ASP A 58 27.39 42.82 41.79
N GLY A 59 28.72 42.71 41.90
CA GLY A 59 29.43 42.72 43.19
C GLY A 59 30.96 42.63 43.04
N PHE A 60 31.66 43.71 43.42
CA PHE A 60 33.08 44.03 43.16
C PHE A 60 34.14 43.18 43.90
N GLY A 61 35.29 42.95 43.26
CA GLY A 61 36.56 42.54 43.89
C GLY A 61 37.69 42.31 42.87
N ALA A 62 38.87 42.87 43.11
CA ALA A 62 39.84 43.27 42.09
C ALA A 62 41.02 42.31 41.79
N GLN A 63 41.66 42.61 40.66
CA GLN A 63 43.09 42.52 40.32
C GLN A 63 43.68 41.28 39.62
N ASP A 64 44.15 41.58 38.40
CA ASP A 64 45.47 41.32 37.83
C ASP A 64 45.85 39.90 37.40
N GLY A 65 46.10 39.79 36.10
CA GLY A 65 47.13 38.91 35.57
C GLY A 65 46.75 38.21 34.28
N GLY A 66 47.43 38.58 33.19
CA GLY A 66 47.72 37.62 32.11
C GLY A 66 46.72 37.62 30.96
N SER A 67 46.85 38.61 30.08
CA SER A 67 46.55 38.42 28.67
C SER A 67 47.34 37.23 28.11
N GLY A 68 46.62 36.28 27.52
CA GLY A 68 47.13 35.35 26.51
C GLY A 68 47.60 34.01 27.03
N ASP A 69 46.74 32.98 26.92
CA ASP A 69 47.06 31.72 26.22
C ASP A 69 45.82 30.79 26.19
N TRP A 70 44.92 30.99 25.21
CA TRP A 70 43.96 29.94 24.80
C TRP A 70 44.33 29.39 23.41
N GLN A 71 45.55 29.66 22.96
CA GLN A 71 46.13 29.11 21.73
C GLN A 71 46.98 27.88 22.05
N ARG A 72 46.42 26.90 22.78
CA ARG A 72 46.93 25.53 22.71
C ARG A 72 45.93 24.48 23.21
N GLY A 73 45.15 23.95 22.27
CA GLY A 73 44.33 22.76 22.46
C GLY A 73 43.58 22.49 21.17
N GLY A 74 44.22 21.78 20.25
CA GLY A 74 43.74 21.58 18.88
C GLY A 74 42.33 20.99 18.84
N VAL A 75 41.38 21.79 18.36
CA VAL A 75 40.15 21.28 17.77
C VAL A 75 40.54 20.52 16.50
N PRO A 76 40.13 19.25 16.32
CA PRO A 76 40.36 18.55 15.07
C PRO A 76 39.57 19.28 13.98
N HIS A 77 40.29 19.95 13.08
CA HIS A 77 39.72 20.50 11.87
C HIS A 77 39.37 19.32 10.96
N VAL A 78 38.09 18.95 10.95
CA VAL A 78 37.55 18.04 9.94
C VAL A 78 37.22 18.90 8.75
N GLU A 79 38.07 18.86 7.73
CA GLU A 79 37.73 19.38 6.41
C GLU A 79 36.56 18.57 5.85
N SER A 80 35.37 19.19 5.85
CA SER A 80 34.24 18.72 5.06
C SER A 80 34.58 18.97 3.59
N PRO A 81 34.81 17.95 2.76
CA PRO A 81 34.97 18.19 1.33
C PRO A 81 33.68 18.82 0.79
N SER A 82 33.84 19.97 0.12
CA SER A 82 32.75 20.65 -0.58
C SER A 82 32.10 19.69 -1.57
N ILE A 83 30.79 19.45 -1.47
CA ILE A 83 29.99 18.69 -2.44
C ILE A 83 29.77 19.44 -3.77
N SER A 84 30.70 20.30 -4.12
CA SER A 84 30.68 21.12 -5.34
C SER A 84 32.07 21.10 -5.95
N GLY A 85 32.46 19.90 -6.38
CA GLY A 85 33.62 19.66 -7.23
C GLY A 85 33.16 18.79 -8.40
N GLU A 86 33.11 19.42 -9.58
CA GLU A 86 33.55 18.87 -10.86
C GLU A 86 33.57 17.34 -10.98
N TRP A 87 32.61 16.78 -11.73
CA TRP A 87 32.70 15.42 -12.21
C TRP A 87 33.93 15.29 -13.11
N SER A 88 34.98 14.68 -12.58
CA SER A 88 36.14 14.29 -13.38
C SER A 88 35.69 13.19 -14.36
N GLU A 89 35.69 13.51 -15.65
CA GLU A 89 35.64 12.52 -16.73
C GLU A 89 36.84 11.57 -16.59
N PRO A 90 36.63 10.24 -16.42
CA PRO A 90 37.68 9.28 -16.69
C PRO A 90 37.83 9.10 -18.21
N PRO A 91 39.06 9.03 -18.74
CA PRO A 91 39.26 8.77 -20.15
C PRO A 91 38.84 7.32 -20.46
N ALA A 92 37.99 7.18 -21.49
CA ALA A 92 37.78 5.96 -22.25
C ALA A 92 37.42 4.68 -21.45
N ALA A 93 36.25 4.66 -20.80
CA ALA A 93 35.63 3.42 -20.32
C ALA A 93 34.13 3.26 -20.68
N GLN A 94 33.55 4.22 -21.42
CA GLN A 94 32.15 4.15 -21.86
C GLN A 94 31.93 3.17 -23.02
N GLN A 95 32.97 2.80 -23.77
CA GLN A 95 32.82 1.86 -24.89
C GLN A 95 32.82 0.38 -24.47
N ALA A 96 33.26 0.03 -23.25
CA ALA A 96 33.33 -1.36 -22.81
C ALA A 96 32.05 -1.86 -22.11
N VAL A 97 31.31 -0.98 -21.43
CA VAL A 97 30.13 -1.37 -20.65
C VAL A 97 28.85 -1.40 -21.52
N GLU A 98 28.77 -0.56 -22.56
CA GLU A 98 27.67 -0.63 -23.55
C GLU A 98 27.82 -1.84 -24.51
N ALA A 99 29.06 -2.30 -24.75
CA ALA A 99 29.32 -3.49 -25.56
C ALA A 99 28.93 -4.80 -24.84
N ASP A 100 28.95 -4.82 -23.51
CA ASP A 100 28.67 -6.04 -22.72
C ASP A 100 27.16 -6.36 -22.67
N TRP A 101 26.30 -5.34 -22.49
CA TRP A 101 24.85 -5.54 -22.51
C TRP A 101 24.29 -5.79 -23.91
N THR A 102 24.88 -5.19 -24.95
CA THR A 102 24.46 -5.44 -26.34
C THR A 102 24.90 -6.82 -26.82
N ALA A 103 26.07 -7.32 -26.38
CA ALA A 103 26.50 -8.70 -26.63
C ALA A 103 25.60 -9.73 -25.94
N LEU A 104 25.19 -9.51 -24.69
CA LEU A 104 24.26 -10.40 -23.98
C LEU A 104 22.86 -10.39 -24.62
N ALA A 105 22.33 -9.22 -25.00
CA ALA A 105 21.03 -9.11 -25.68
C ALA A 105 21.04 -9.76 -27.08
N GLN A 106 22.15 -9.69 -27.81
CA GLN A 106 22.29 -10.33 -29.11
C GLN A 106 22.49 -11.86 -28.99
N GLN A 107 23.10 -12.32 -27.91
CA GLN A 107 23.27 -13.75 -27.62
C GLN A 107 21.93 -14.40 -27.22
N GLU A 108 21.08 -13.70 -26.47
CA GLU A 108 19.70 -14.14 -26.17
C GLU A 108 18.81 -14.18 -27.43
N ALA A 109 18.96 -13.20 -28.34
CA ALA A 109 18.24 -13.17 -29.62
C ALA A 109 18.68 -14.29 -30.60
N MET A 110 19.92 -14.77 -30.52
CA MET A 110 20.41 -15.89 -31.34
C MET A 110 20.04 -17.27 -30.77
N THR A 111 19.82 -17.40 -29.46
CA THR A 111 19.42 -18.68 -28.86
C THR A 111 17.92 -19.01 -29.00
N ASP A 112 17.06 -18.04 -29.33
CA ASP A 112 15.61 -18.27 -29.52
C ASP A 112 15.20 -18.44 -31.01
N ALA A 113 16.17 -18.35 -31.94
CA ALA A 113 15.95 -18.64 -33.35
C ALA A 113 16.02 -20.16 -33.63
N ARG A 114 15.01 -20.91 -33.16
CA ARG A 114 14.81 -22.30 -33.59
C ARG A 114 14.50 -22.31 -35.10
N PRO A 115 15.28 -23.00 -35.96
CA PRO A 115 15.02 -22.97 -37.39
C PRO A 115 13.69 -23.66 -37.71
N ALA A 116 12.74 -22.87 -38.21
CA ALA A 116 11.52 -23.37 -38.82
C ALA A 116 11.88 -24.21 -40.05
N LYS A 117 11.72 -25.53 -39.95
CA LYS A 117 11.87 -26.44 -41.09
C LYS A 117 10.75 -26.14 -42.11
N PRO A 118 11.06 -25.87 -43.39
CA PRO A 118 10.03 -25.68 -44.39
C PRO A 118 9.36 -27.01 -44.72
N SER A 119 8.02 -26.95 -44.72
CA SER A 119 7.11 -27.92 -45.31
C SER A 119 7.57 -28.30 -46.72
N ARG A 120 7.88 -29.58 -46.92
CA ARG A 120 7.92 -30.20 -48.24
C ARG A 120 6.81 -31.23 -48.34
N PHE A 121 5.72 -30.80 -48.95
CA PHE A 121 4.73 -31.68 -49.55
C PHE A 121 5.44 -32.59 -50.55
N GLY A 122 5.55 -33.88 -50.20
CA GLY A 122 5.97 -34.95 -51.08
C GLY A 122 4.92 -36.05 -51.05
N LYS A 123 4.14 -36.15 -52.13
CA LYS A 123 3.24 -37.28 -52.40
C LYS A 123 4.04 -38.58 -52.53
N LEU A 124 3.82 -39.52 -51.62
CA LEU A 124 3.90 -40.99 -51.79
C LEU A 124 3.16 -41.52 -50.55
N GLY A 125 2.24 -42.47 -50.57
CA GLY A 125 1.96 -43.58 -51.46
C GLY A 125 1.11 -44.52 -50.59
N SER A 126 0.13 -45.15 -51.19
CA SER A 126 -0.81 -46.09 -50.57
C SER A 126 -0.18 -47.17 -49.70
N SER A 127 -0.94 -47.59 -48.68
CA SER A 127 -0.92 -48.91 -48.01
C SER A 127 0.23 -49.16 -47.03
N VAL A 128 -0.06 -49.22 -45.72
CA VAL A 128 -0.25 -50.48 -44.95
C VAL A 128 -1.09 -50.16 -43.71
N ALA A 129 -2.00 -51.06 -43.36
CA ALA A 129 -3.09 -50.91 -42.41
C ALA A 129 -2.66 -51.04 -40.91
N PRO A 130 -3.59 -51.28 -39.98
CA PRO A 130 -3.92 -50.42 -38.84
C PRO A 130 -3.24 -50.85 -37.54
N PHE A 131 -2.79 -49.91 -36.71
CA PHE A 131 -2.31 -50.23 -35.37
C PHE A 131 -2.77 -49.21 -34.33
N LEU A 132 -4.07 -48.92 -34.34
CA LEU A 132 -4.77 -48.48 -33.13
C LEU A 132 -5.34 -49.74 -32.46
N LYS A 133 -4.45 -50.53 -31.86
CA LYS A 133 -4.87 -51.47 -30.82
C LYS A 133 -5.16 -50.63 -29.58
N SER A 134 -6.43 -50.33 -29.39
CA SER A 134 -7.04 -49.93 -28.12
C SER A 134 -6.82 -51.05 -27.09
N ALA A 135 -5.61 -51.12 -26.54
CA ALA A 135 -5.28 -52.04 -25.48
C ALA A 135 -5.73 -51.45 -24.13
N ASN A 136 -6.97 -51.76 -23.76
CA ASN A 136 -7.38 -52.25 -22.44
C ASN A 136 -6.96 -51.51 -21.15
N TRP A 137 -6.50 -50.25 -21.18
CA TRP A 137 -6.33 -49.45 -19.97
C TRP A 137 -7.68 -49.00 -19.36
N ALA A 138 -8.76 -49.04 -20.14
CA ALA A 138 -10.12 -48.74 -19.70
C ALA A 138 -10.73 -49.79 -18.74
N LYS A 139 -10.06 -50.93 -18.49
CA LYS A 139 -10.54 -51.98 -17.57
C LYS A 139 -9.88 -51.97 -16.19
N ALA A 140 -9.00 -51.00 -15.92
CA ALA A 140 -8.30 -50.88 -14.63
C ALA A 140 -8.78 -49.69 -13.78
N LEU A 141 -9.82 -48.97 -14.19
CA LEU A 141 -10.53 -48.04 -13.31
C LEU A 141 -11.84 -48.69 -12.84
N PRO A 142 -12.14 -48.70 -11.53
CA PRO A 142 -13.40 -49.20 -11.02
C PRO A 142 -14.55 -48.43 -11.69
N GLY A 143 -15.63 -49.14 -12.06
CA GLY A 143 -16.76 -48.67 -12.87
C GLY A 143 -17.64 -47.57 -12.28
N VAL A 144 -17.06 -46.71 -11.44
CA VAL A 144 -17.67 -45.54 -10.82
C VAL A 144 -17.20 -44.23 -11.49
N LEU A 145 -16.08 -44.24 -12.24
CA LEU A 145 -15.63 -43.09 -13.06
C LEU A 145 -16.11 -43.21 -14.51
N THR A 146 -17.41 -43.01 -14.72
CA THR A 146 -17.96 -42.82 -16.07
C THR A 146 -17.53 -41.45 -16.62
N LEU A 147 -17.30 -41.33 -17.93
CA LEU A 147 -17.00 -40.04 -18.56
C LEU A 147 -17.94 -38.88 -18.13
N PRO A 148 -19.27 -39.07 -17.99
CA PRO A 148 -20.15 -38.04 -17.44
C PRO A 148 -19.85 -37.68 -15.97
N THR A 149 -19.47 -38.63 -15.11
CA THR A 149 -19.11 -38.32 -13.72
C THR A 149 -17.77 -37.56 -13.64
N ALA A 150 -16.81 -37.88 -14.51
CA ALA A 150 -15.56 -37.11 -14.62
C ALA A 150 -15.80 -35.67 -15.11
N CYS A 151 -16.63 -35.48 -16.13
CA CYS A 151 -17.00 -34.14 -16.63
C CYS A 151 -17.77 -33.32 -15.58
N MET A 152 -18.71 -33.95 -14.86
CA MET A 152 -19.42 -33.33 -13.73
C MET A 152 -18.47 -32.92 -12.61
N ALA A 153 -17.53 -33.80 -12.23
CA ALA A 153 -16.54 -33.51 -11.21
C ALA A 153 -15.64 -32.33 -11.61
N LEU A 154 -15.15 -32.31 -12.86
CA LEU A 154 -14.33 -31.21 -13.36
C LEU A 154 -15.13 -29.90 -13.45
N GLY A 155 -16.39 -29.96 -13.89
CA GLY A 155 -17.28 -28.80 -13.90
C GLY A 155 -17.53 -28.23 -12.49
N ALA A 156 -17.76 -29.10 -11.50
CA ALA A 156 -17.93 -28.69 -10.10
C ALA A 156 -16.67 -28.03 -9.54
N VAL A 157 -15.48 -28.55 -9.87
CA VAL A 157 -14.20 -27.94 -9.46
C VAL A 157 -14.03 -26.56 -10.09
N VAL A 158 -14.29 -26.41 -11.39
CA VAL A 158 -14.21 -25.11 -12.07
C VAL A 158 -15.20 -24.12 -11.46
N PHE A 159 -16.44 -24.55 -11.22
CA PHE A 159 -17.45 -23.71 -10.58
C PHE A 159 -17.03 -23.27 -9.17
N ALA A 160 -16.48 -24.19 -8.36
CA ALA A 160 -15.96 -23.87 -7.05
C ALA A 160 -14.82 -22.85 -7.12
N LEU A 161 -13.87 -23.00 -8.06
CA LEU A 161 -12.78 -22.03 -8.26
C LEU A 161 -13.30 -20.64 -8.68
N LEU A 162 -14.38 -20.59 -9.47
CA LEU A 162 -15.01 -19.33 -9.87
C LEU A 162 -15.82 -18.67 -8.74
N ALA A 163 -16.53 -19.46 -7.94
CA ALA A 163 -17.32 -18.98 -6.81
C ALA A 163 -16.43 -18.50 -5.65
N TRP A 164 -15.39 -19.26 -5.32
CA TRP A 164 -14.39 -18.94 -4.29
C TRP A 164 -13.17 -18.20 -4.85
N ARG A 165 -13.30 -17.58 -6.03
CA ARG A 165 -12.20 -16.89 -6.71
C ARG A 165 -11.44 -15.89 -5.82
N ALA A 166 -12.14 -15.22 -4.91
CA ALA A 166 -11.53 -14.27 -3.98
C ALA A 166 -10.57 -14.97 -2.98
N ASP A 167 -10.92 -16.16 -2.49
CA ASP A 167 -10.08 -16.94 -1.58
C ASP A 167 -8.91 -17.59 -2.31
N VAL A 168 -9.12 -18.05 -3.55
CA VAL A 168 -8.05 -18.54 -4.43
C VAL A 168 -6.99 -17.44 -4.64
N VAL A 169 -7.43 -16.22 -4.93
CA VAL A 169 -6.53 -15.09 -5.16
C VAL A 169 -5.82 -14.66 -3.86
N ARG A 170 -6.47 -14.80 -2.70
CA ARG A 170 -5.80 -14.57 -1.40
C ARG A 170 -4.68 -15.57 -1.15
N ALA A 171 -4.86 -16.84 -1.49
CA ALA A 171 -3.84 -17.87 -1.35
C ALA A 171 -2.73 -17.73 -2.42
N MET A 172 -3.11 -17.34 -3.65
CA MET A 172 -2.22 -17.26 -4.80
C MET A 172 -2.47 -15.95 -5.60
N PRO A 173 -1.80 -14.83 -5.24
CA PRO A 173 -2.10 -13.51 -5.78
C PRO A 173 -1.82 -13.35 -7.29
N GLN A 174 -0.91 -14.16 -7.86
CA GLN A 174 -0.63 -14.19 -9.30
C GLN A 174 -1.87 -14.51 -10.16
N THR A 175 -2.87 -15.19 -9.59
CA THR A 175 -4.12 -15.50 -10.32
C THR A 175 -5.04 -14.27 -10.49
N ALA A 176 -4.82 -13.19 -9.75
CA ALA A 176 -5.63 -11.97 -9.84
C ALA A 176 -5.62 -11.37 -11.26
N ALA A 177 -4.45 -11.36 -11.91
CA ALA A 177 -4.30 -10.84 -13.26
C ALA A 177 -5.08 -11.67 -14.29
N PHE A 178 -5.08 -13.01 -14.14
CA PHE A 178 -5.86 -13.90 -14.99
C PHE A 178 -7.37 -13.62 -14.84
N PHE A 179 -7.87 -13.55 -13.60
CA PHE A 179 -9.27 -13.22 -13.33
C PHE A 179 -9.66 -11.82 -13.85
N LYS A 180 -8.76 -10.84 -13.76
CA LYS A 180 -8.97 -9.50 -14.34
C LYS A 180 -9.02 -9.54 -15.87
N MET A 181 -8.15 -10.31 -16.52
CA MET A 181 -8.10 -10.45 -17.99
C MET A 181 -9.39 -11.04 -18.56
N ILE A 182 -9.98 -12.01 -17.87
CA ILE A 182 -11.26 -12.62 -18.25
C ILE A 182 -12.49 -11.81 -17.78
N GLY A 183 -12.29 -10.56 -17.34
CA GLY A 183 -13.37 -9.64 -16.94
C GLY A 183 -13.98 -9.91 -15.56
N MET A 184 -13.45 -10.86 -14.79
CA MET A 184 -13.92 -11.22 -13.45
C MET A 184 -13.03 -10.62 -12.38
N GLY A 185 -13.03 -9.29 -12.26
CA GLY A 185 -12.35 -8.60 -11.17
C GLY A 185 -12.72 -9.20 -9.80
N VAL A 186 -11.70 -9.40 -8.96
CA VAL A 186 -11.87 -9.94 -7.61
C VAL A 186 -11.75 -8.82 -6.58
N ASN A 187 -12.77 -8.66 -5.74
CA ASN A 187 -12.73 -7.73 -4.62
C ASN A 187 -12.20 -8.45 -3.39
N LEU A 188 -10.90 -8.30 -3.12
CA LEU A 188 -10.26 -8.94 -1.97
C LEU A 188 -10.64 -8.28 -0.64
N ARG A 189 -11.07 -7.01 -0.67
CA ARG A 189 -11.44 -6.22 0.52
C ARG A 189 -12.78 -6.65 1.08
N GLY A 190 -13.69 -7.13 0.22
CA GLY A 190 -15.01 -7.57 0.66
C GLY A 190 -16.00 -6.43 0.89
N LEU A 191 -15.68 -5.22 0.48
CA LEU A 191 -16.57 -4.06 0.56
C LEU A 191 -16.72 -3.46 -0.83
N ALA A 192 -17.94 -3.16 -1.24
CA ALA A 192 -18.23 -2.48 -2.49
C ALA A 192 -19.05 -1.23 -2.26
N PHE A 193 -18.89 -0.25 -3.14
CA PHE A 193 -19.76 0.92 -3.20
C PHE A 193 -20.95 0.60 -4.09
N GLU A 194 -22.13 1.03 -3.67
CA GLU A 194 -23.40 0.90 -4.39
C GLU A 194 -24.10 2.26 -4.40
N ASP A 195 -24.91 2.52 -5.43
CA ASP A 195 -25.76 3.72 -5.54
C ASP A 195 -25.03 5.06 -5.35
N LEU A 196 -23.82 5.20 -5.91
CA LEU A 196 -23.07 6.45 -5.82
C LEU A 196 -23.76 7.55 -6.64
N LYS A 197 -24.26 8.57 -5.95
CA LYS A 197 -24.91 9.74 -6.54
C LYS A 197 -24.17 11.01 -6.16
N ILE A 198 -23.83 11.80 -7.17
CA ILE A 198 -23.16 13.09 -7.00
C ILE A 198 -24.17 14.16 -7.42
N SER A 199 -24.46 15.09 -6.52
CA SER A 199 -25.37 16.21 -6.74
C SER A 199 -24.67 17.51 -6.36
N THR A 200 -24.98 18.59 -7.05
CA THR A 200 -24.48 19.93 -6.69
C THR A 200 -25.66 20.75 -6.18
N GLU A 201 -25.52 21.29 -4.98
CA GLU A 201 -26.55 22.08 -4.32
C GLU A 201 -25.96 23.45 -3.98
N THR A 202 -26.70 24.52 -4.29
CA THR A 202 -26.27 25.87 -3.95
C THR A 202 -26.89 26.23 -2.61
N VAL A 203 -26.07 26.26 -1.55
CA VAL A 203 -26.50 26.62 -0.20
C VAL A 203 -25.84 27.94 0.17
N ASN A 204 -26.63 28.97 0.49
CA ASN A 204 -26.13 30.31 0.85
C ASN A 204 -25.19 30.94 -0.19
N ASN A 205 -25.57 30.86 -1.48
CA ASN A 205 -24.79 31.42 -2.60
C ASN A 205 -23.38 30.80 -2.79
N LYS A 206 -23.12 29.65 -2.16
CA LYS A 206 -21.93 28.82 -2.35
C LYS A 206 -22.33 27.48 -2.93
N THR A 207 -21.63 27.05 -3.97
CA THR A 207 -21.81 25.71 -4.53
C THR A 207 -21.26 24.67 -3.55
N VAL A 208 -22.09 23.71 -3.18
CA VAL A 208 -21.75 22.59 -2.32
C VAL A 208 -21.96 21.31 -3.11
N LEU A 209 -20.93 20.49 -3.19
CA LEU A 209 -20.99 19.19 -3.81
C LEU A 209 -21.42 18.17 -2.76
N LEU A 210 -22.54 17.50 -3.02
CA LEU A 210 -23.11 16.47 -2.18
C LEU A 210 -22.90 15.11 -2.82
N ILE A 211 -22.23 14.21 -2.10
CA ILE A 211 -21.98 12.84 -2.54
C ILE A 211 -22.70 11.91 -1.58
N GLU A 212 -23.59 11.11 -2.12
CA GLU A 212 -24.39 10.11 -1.41
C GLU A 212 -24.07 8.73 -1.99
N GLY A 213 -24.08 7.71 -1.14
CA GLY A 213 -23.89 6.33 -1.58
C GLY A 213 -24.05 5.34 -0.44
N ALA A 214 -24.02 4.06 -0.80
CA ALA A 214 -24.05 2.95 0.14
C ALA A 214 -22.76 2.12 0.03
N ILE A 215 -22.37 1.50 1.15
CA ILE A 215 -21.31 0.50 1.22
C ILE A 215 -21.97 -0.82 1.60
N ILE A 216 -21.66 -1.87 0.84
CA ILE A 216 -22.19 -3.21 1.06
C ILE A 216 -21.07 -4.20 1.38
N ASP A 217 -21.37 -5.18 2.23
CA ASP A 217 -20.50 -6.34 2.44
C ASP A 217 -20.67 -7.34 1.29
N VAL A 218 -19.55 -7.65 0.63
CA VAL A 218 -19.44 -8.66 -0.42
C VAL A 218 -18.75 -9.93 0.10
N ALA A 219 -18.06 -9.85 1.26
CA ALA A 219 -17.31 -10.98 1.81
C ALA A 219 -18.17 -11.94 2.66
N ARG A 220 -19.46 -11.65 2.87
CA ARG A 220 -20.41 -12.42 3.69
C ARG A 220 -19.89 -12.67 5.11
N ARG A 221 -19.17 -11.69 5.66
CA ARG A 221 -18.58 -11.74 7.00
C ARG A 221 -18.61 -10.34 7.60
N SER A 222 -18.48 -10.24 8.93
CA SER A 222 -18.35 -8.92 9.56
C SER A 222 -17.02 -8.28 9.14
N VAL A 223 -17.08 -7.07 8.58
CA VAL A 223 -15.90 -6.33 8.08
C VAL A 223 -15.90 -4.92 8.65
N GLU A 224 -14.75 -4.47 9.15
CA GLU A 224 -14.56 -3.08 9.58
C GLU A 224 -14.45 -2.17 8.35
N ILE A 225 -15.24 -1.09 8.32
CA ILE A 225 -15.29 -0.16 7.20
C ILE A 225 -14.08 0.79 7.29
N PRO A 226 -13.17 0.82 6.30
CA PRO A 226 -12.08 1.76 6.27
C PRO A 226 -12.58 3.20 6.09
N ARG A 227 -11.73 4.17 6.37
CA ARG A 227 -12.05 5.57 6.09
C ARG A 227 -12.24 5.76 4.58
N LEU A 228 -13.14 6.65 4.21
CA LEU A 228 -13.31 7.02 2.81
C LEU A 228 -12.39 8.18 2.49
N ARG A 229 -11.72 8.10 1.34
CA ARG A 229 -10.97 9.20 0.75
C ARG A 229 -11.64 9.57 -0.56
N PHE A 230 -12.01 10.83 -0.67
CA PHE A 230 -12.58 11.42 -1.87
C PHE A 230 -11.50 12.25 -2.53
N ILE A 231 -11.34 12.08 -3.83
CA ILE A 231 -10.30 12.72 -4.62
C ILE A 231 -10.98 13.43 -5.78
N VAL A 232 -10.79 14.74 -5.88
CA VAL A 232 -11.20 15.55 -7.02
C VAL A 232 -10.11 15.47 -8.07
N ARG A 233 -10.49 15.08 -9.29
CA ARG A 233 -9.60 14.98 -10.43
C ARG A 233 -9.93 15.99 -11.50
N ASP A 234 -8.89 16.47 -12.18
CA ASP A 234 -9.01 17.31 -13.37
C ASP A 234 -9.40 16.49 -14.61
N ALA A 235 -9.46 17.12 -15.78
CA ALA A 235 -9.73 16.45 -17.05
C ALA A 235 -8.63 15.47 -17.51
N ASN A 236 -7.40 15.66 -17.01
CA ASN A 236 -6.24 14.83 -17.32
C ASN A 236 -6.08 13.64 -16.33
N GLY A 237 -6.98 13.54 -15.34
CA GLY A 237 -6.93 12.54 -14.28
C GLY A 237 -5.96 12.87 -13.14
N ALA A 238 -5.44 14.10 -13.06
CA ALA A 238 -4.57 14.56 -11.99
C ALA A 238 -5.38 14.88 -10.73
N ASP A 239 -4.88 14.42 -9.57
CA ASP A 239 -5.51 14.61 -8.27
C ASP A 239 -5.29 16.06 -7.78
N ILE A 240 -6.32 16.90 -7.81
CA ILE A 240 -6.24 18.32 -7.40
C ILE A 240 -6.46 18.49 -5.88
N TYR A 241 -7.41 17.73 -5.33
CA TYR A 241 -7.79 17.86 -3.94
C TYR A 241 -8.28 16.53 -3.38
N ALA A 242 -7.93 16.23 -2.13
CA ALA A 242 -8.43 15.04 -1.48
C ALA A 242 -8.80 15.29 -0.02
N TRP A 243 -9.94 14.75 0.39
CA TRP A 243 -10.40 14.80 1.78
C TRP A 243 -10.85 13.43 2.26
N ASN A 244 -10.82 13.23 3.57
CA ASN A 244 -11.22 11.98 4.20
C ASN A 244 -12.55 12.18 4.95
N ALA A 245 -13.45 11.20 4.88
CA ALA A 245 -14.64 11.14 5.70
C ALA A 245 -14.63 9.89 6.57
N VAL A 246 -15.16 10.02 7.79
CA VAL A 246 -15.37 8.92 8.72
C VAL A 246 -16.86 8.57 8.69
N LEU A 247 -17.17 7.28 8.62
CA LEU A 247 -18.55 6.81 8.68
C LEU A 247 -19.03 6.72 10.13
N GLU A 248 -20.34 6.90 10.31
CA GLU A 248 -21.01 6.75 11.60
C GLU A 248 -20.93 5.31 12.11
N GLN A 249 -21.04 4.34 11.18
CA GLN A 249 -20.95 2.92 11.46
C GLN A 249 -19.55 2.39 11.08
N PRO A 250 -18.71 1.98 12.05
CA PRO A 250 -17.36 1.49 11.77
C PRO A 250 -17.32 0.03 11.34
N VAL A 251 -18.37 -0.75 11.56
CA VAL A 251 -18.41 -2.19 11.27
C VAL A 251 -19.69 -2.54 10.53
N LEU A 252 -19.56 -3.29 9.44
CA LEU A 252 -20.67 -3.79 8.64
C LEU A 252 -20.88 -5.27 8.90
N ASN A 253 -22.12 -5.66 9.24
CA ASN A 253 -22.47 -7.07 9.36
C ASN A 253 -22.68 -7.72 7.98
N PRO A 254 -22.64 -9.07 7.89
CA PRO A 254 -22.84 -9.77 6.63
C PRO A 254 -24.17 -9.38 5.95
N GLY A 255 -24.09 -8.87 4.73
CA GLY A 255 -25.27 -8.43 3.96
C GLY A 255 -25.93 -7.13 4.43
N GLU A 256 -25.37 -6.45 5.44
CA GLU A 256 -25.80 -5.13 5.86
C GLU A 256 -25.33 -4.06 4.85
N ARG A 257 -26.02 -2.91 4.84
CA ARG A 257 -25.69 -1.75 4.00
C ARG A 257 -25.48 -0.53 4.89
N ALA A 258 -24.33 0.14 4.75
CA ALA A 258 -24.04 1.40 5.43
C ALA A 258 -24.16 2.57 4.46
N TRP A 259 -25.06 3.51 4.77
CA TRP A 259 -25.24 4.73 3.98
C TRP A 259 -24.26 5.80 4.42
N PHE A 260 -23.74 6.57 3.47
CA PHE A 260 -22.91 7.73 3.76
C PHE A 260 -23.32 8.93 2.92
N LYS A 261 -23.14 10.10 3.52
CA LYS A 261 -23.37 11.40 2.91
C LYS A 261 -22.22 12.32 3.25
N THR A 262 -21.53 12.83 2.25
CA THR A 262 -20.47 13.82 2.43
C THR A 262 -20.78 15.06 1.63
N ARG A 263 -20.35 16.21 2.18
CA ARG A 263 -20.47 17.51 1.53
C ARG A 263 -19.08 18.13 1.38
N LEU A 264 -18.79 18.65 0.19
CA LEU A 264 -17.62 19.48 -0.06
C LEU A 264 -18.09 20.88 -0.40
N ALA A 265 -17.72 21.85 0.43
CA ALA A 265 -17.99 23.25 0.15
C ALA A 265 -17.00 23.76 -0.90
N SER A 266 -17.50 24.52 -1.88
CA SER A 266 -16.68 25.16 -2.91
C SER A 266 -15.80 24.15 -3.67
N PRO A 267 -16.40 23.21 -4.43
CA PRO A 267 -15.63 22.27 -5.24
C PRO A 267 -14.69 23.04 -6.18
N PRO A 268 -13.43 22.57 -6.38
CA PRO A 268 -12.49 23.19 -7.30
C PRO A 268 -13.10 23.31 -8.70
N ALA A 269 -12.99 24.48 -9.34
CA ALA A 269 -13.56 24.72 -10.67
C ALA A 269 -12.97 23.81 -11.77
N GLU A 270 -11.76 23.30 -11.53
CA GLU A 270 -11.05 22.38 -12.42
C GLU A 270 -11.48 20.91 -12.24
N GLY A 271 -12.24 20.61 -11.18
CA GLY A 271 -12.71 19.26 -10.87
C GLY A 271 -13.74 18.75 -11.89
N ARG A 272 -13.39 17.67 -12.60
CA ARG A 272 -14.27 16.99 -13.57
C ARG A 272 -14.77 15.65 -13.07
N GLU A 273 -13.96 14.94 -12.28
CA GLU A 273 -14.29 13.61 -11.76
C GLU A 273 -14.05 13.56 -10.24
N ILE A 274 -14.85 12.77 -9.53
CA ILE A 274 -14.65 12.47 -8.10
C ILE A 274 -14.41 10.98 -7.96
N ALA A 275 -13.20 10.60 -7.55
CA ALA A 275 -12.86 9.24 -7.22
C ALA A 275 -13.07 8.99 -5.73
N VAL A 276 -13.82 7.93 -5.40
CA VAL A 276 -14.04 7.48 -4.01
C VAL A 276 -13.25 6.20 -3.78
N ARG A 277 -12.44 6.19 -2.73
CA ARG A 277 -11.58 5.05 -2.38
C ARG A 277 -11.66 4.76 -0.89
N PHE A 278 -11.48 3.48 -0.55
CA PHE A 278 -11.18 3.08 0.82
C PHE A 278 -9.73 3.44 1.15
N PHE A 279 -9.50 3.94 2.35
CA PHE A 279 -8.20 4.43 2.79
C PHE A 279 -7.82 3.85 4.15
N HIS A 280 -6.67 3.16 4.20
CA HIS A 280 -6.02 2.76 5.45
C HIS A 280 -4.78 3.62 5.73
N LYS A 281 -4.40 3.71 7.02
CA LYS A 281 -3.16 4.38 7.45
C LYS A 281 -1.91 3.80 6.76
N ARG A 282 -1.95 2.52 6.35
CA ARG A 282 -0.87 1.84 5.63
C ARG A 282 -0.68 2.35 4.19
N ASP A 283 -1.73 2.89 3.57
CA ASP A 283 -1.69 3.38 2.18
C ASP A 283 -1.01 4.76 2.06
N ILE A 284 -0.79 5.45 3.19
CA ILE A 284 -0.03 6.71 3.25
C ILE A 284 1.44 6.48 2.93
N ALA A 285 2.01 5.37 3.40
CA ALA A 285 3.44 5.09 3.28
C ALA A 285 3.86 4.76 1.83
N THR A 286 2.91 4.32 1.00
CA THR A 286 3.16 3.88 -0.37
C THR A 286 2.98 4.97 -1.42
N GLY A 287 2.69 6.22 -1.01
CA GLY A 287 2.47 7.33 -1.95
C GLY A 287 1.36 7.01 -2.95
N GLY A 288 0.12 6.84 -2.45
CA GLY A 288 -1.00 6.33 -3.23
C GLY A 288 -1.27 7.10 -4.52
N THR A 289 -1.01 6.43 -5.65
CA THR A 289 -1.57 6.67 -6.99
C THR A 289 -2.87 5.89 -7.19
#